data_AF-A0A1G8FTU0-F1
#
_entry.id   AF-A0A1G8FTU0-F1
#
_cell.length_a   1.000
_cell.length_b   1.000
_cell.length_c   1.000
_cell.angle_alpha   90.00
_cell.angle_beta   90.00
_cell.angle_gamma   90.00
#
_symmetry.space_group_name_H-M   'P 1'
#
loop_
_entity.id
_entity.type
_entity.pdbx_description
1 polymer ?
#
loop_
_entity_poly.entity_id
_entity_poly.type
_entity_poly.pdbx_seq_one_letter_code
_entity_poly.pdbx_strand_id
1 'polypeptide(L)'
;MTENSFIQKVKESYFEELTIKLEELKKILKEVMPVEGYVDAEMFEEDGVMTFVLKDYYNEDKWDAADLLCKLKINSEGIIQVVEHDIPPYFNDINKKIALLLSGLVGKKLNYKVKDDHIIDPLEPVVDYLYNETKV
;
A
#
# COMPACT_ATOMS: atom_id res chain seq x y z
N MET A 1 7.28 27.25 -10.05
CA MET A 1 6.63 26.63 -8.87
C MET A 1 7.48 26.96 -7.67
N THR A 2 6.97 27.71 -6.70
CA THR A 2 7.70 28.12 -5.49
C THR A 2 7.75 26.96 -4.50
N GLU A 3 8.94 26.63 -4.00
CA GLU A 3 9.24 25.51 -3.08
C GLU A 3 8.34 25.44 -1.82
N ASN A 4 7.65 26.53 -1.47
CA ASN A 4 6.80 26.61 -0.28
C ASN A 4 5.48 25.82 -0.37
N SER A 5 4.90 25.56 -1.55
CA SER A 5 3.58 24.90 -1.59
C SER A 5 3.62 23.40 -1.25
N PHE A 6 4.73 22.72 -1.56
CA PHE A 6 4.92 21.30 -1.27
C PHE A 6 5.15 21.07 0.23
N ILE A 7 6.05 21.85 0.85
CA ILE A 7 6.32 21.75 2.29
C ILE A 7 5.08 22.12 3.11
N GLN A 8 4.29 23.09 2.65
CA GLN A 8 3.06 23.49 3.32
C GLN A 8 1.99 22.39 3.24
N LYS A 9 1.85 21.72 2.09
CA LYS A 9 1.02 20.49 1.97
C LYS A 9 1.51 19.34 2.85
N VAL A 10 2.82 19.12 2.97
CA VAL A 10 3.37 18.11 3.88
C VAL A 10 3.11 18.48 5.34
N LYS A 11 3.23 19.76 5.73
CA LYS A 11 2.93 20.25 7.09
C LYS A 11 1.45 20.13 7.46
N GLU A 12 0.55 20.46 6.54
CA GLU A 12 -0.91 20.28 6.70
C GLU A 12 -1.25 18.77 6.73
N SER A 13 -0.58 17.95 5.91
CA SER A 13 -0.75 16.49 5.83
C SER A 13 -0.17 15.70 7.02
N TYR A 14 0.89 16.20 7.67
CA TYR A 14 1.52 15.51 8.80
C TYR A 14 0.62 15.46 10.05
N PHE A 15 -0.39 16.33 10.21
CA PHE A 15 -1.15 16.44 11.47
C PHE A 15 -2.65 16.74 11.41
N GLU A 16 -3.31 16.92 10.24
CA GLU A 16 -4.77 17.17 10.26
C GLU A 16 -5.62 15.92 10.50
N GLU A 17 -5.25 14.78 9.91
CA GLU A 17 -5.98 13.52 10.14
C GLU A 17 -5.06 12.44 10.71
N LEU A 18 -5.41 12.02 11.94
CA LEU A 18 -4.80 10.88 12.63
C LEU A 18 -5.23 9.54 12.05
N THR A 19 -6.14 9.52 11.07
CA THR A 19 -6.67 8.29 10.46
C THR A 19 -6.49 8.35 8.95
N ILE A 20 -6.12 7.22 8.32
CA ILE A 20 -6.03 7.06 6.87
C ILE A 20 -6.76 5.77 6.48
N LYS A 21 -7.52 5.79 5.38
CA LYS A 21 -8.16 4.57 4.85
C LYS A 21 -7.17 3.77 4.01
N LEU A 22 -7.27 2.44 4.02
CA LEU A 22 -6.38 1.58 3.23
C LEU A 22 -6.42 1.92 1.73
N GLU A 23 -7.62 2.09 1.17
CA GLU A 23 -7.79 2.45 -0.25
C GLU A 23 -7.26 3.84 -0.61
N GLU A 24 -7.32 4.78 0.33
CA GLU A 24 -6.71 6.10 0.14
C GLU A 24 -5.19 6.02 0.17
N LEU A 25 -4.62 5.21 1.08
CA LEU A 25 -3.20 4.95 1.12
C LEU A 25 -2.72 4.31 -0.19
N LYS A 26 -3.42 3.30 -0.72
CA LYS A 26 -3.09 2.68 -2.02
C LYS A 26 -3.04 3.71 -3.16
N LYS A 27 -3.99 4.65 -3.20
CA LYS A 27 -4.01 5.75 -4.18
C LYS A 27 -2.81 6.68 -4.04
N ILE A 28 -2.51 7.11 -2.81
CA ILE A 28 -1.36 7.98 -2.54
C ILE A 28 -0.04 7.31 -2.95
N LEU A 29 0.13 6.02 -2.64
CA LEU A 29 1.32 5.28 -3.06
C LEU A 29 1.44 5.21 -4.58
N LYS A 30 0.34 4.97 -5.30
CA LYS A 30 0.30 4.99 -6.76
C LYS A 30 0.70 6.35 -7.37
N GLU A 31 0.37 7.46 -6.70
CA GLU A 31 0.71 8.80 -7.17
C GLU A 31 2.17 9.21 -6.88
N VAL A 32 2.75 8.69 -5.80
CA VAL A 32 4.03 9.15 -5.27
C VAL A 32 5.19 8.20 -5.61
N MET A 33 4.91 6.90 -5.77
CA MET A 33 5.89 5.87 -6.09
C MET A 33 5.83 5.51 -7.60
N PRO A 34 6.94 5.01 -8.18
CA PRO A 34 6.95 4.55 -9.56
C PRO A 34 6.23 3.20 -9.69
N VAL A 35 4.89 3.23 -9.63
CA VAL A 35 4.04 2.04 -9.76
C VAL A 35 3.79 1.75 -11.25
N GLU A 36 4.11 0.54 -11.69
CA GLU A 36 3.92 0.07 -13.06
C GLU A 36 2.51 -0.50 -13.29
N GLY A 37 1.91 -1.13 -12.27
CA GLY A 37 0.60 -1.75 -12.36
C GLY A 37 -0.42 -1.19 -11.37
N TYR A 38 -0.87 -2.05 -10.46
CA TYR A 38 -1.83 -1.68 -9.42
C TYR A 38 -1.31 -2.02 -8.02
N VAL A 39 -1.70 -1.19 -7.06
CA VAL A 39 -1.30 -1.37 -5.66
C VAL A 39 -2.33 -2.21 -4.94
N ASP A 40 -1.90 -3.30 -4.31
CA ASP A 40 -2.74 -4.07 -3.40
C ASP A 40 -1.99 -4.44 -2.11
N ALA A 41 -2.71 -4.96 -1.11
CA ALA A 41 -2.19 -5.24 0.21
C ALA A 41 -2.48 -6.68 0.66
N GLU A 42 -1.43 -7.43 0.99
CA GLU A 42 -1.56 -8.69 1.73
C GLU A 42 -1.61 -8.40 3.22
N MET A 43 -2.52 -9.09 3.93
CA MET A 43 -2.77 -8.89 5.36
C MET A 43 -2.56 -10.18 6.14
N PHE A 44 -1.81 -10.12 7.23
CA PHE A 44 -1.66 -11.25 8.15
C PHE A 44 -1.39 -10.77 9.57
N GLU A 45 -1.78 -11.59 10.54
CA GLU A 45 -1.60 -11.34 11.96
C GLU A 45 -0.61 -12.35 12.55
N GLU A 46 0.45 -11.86 13.18
CA GLU A 46 1.48 -12.67 13.83
C GLU A 46 1.78 -12.06 15.20
N ASP A 47 1.74 -12.86 16.26
CA ASP A 47 1.95 -12.42 17.66
C ASP A 47 1.09 -11.21 18.09
N GLY A 48 -0.14 -11.09 17.58
CA GLY A 48 -1.06 -9.98 17.87
C GLY A 48 -0.69 -8.66 17.18
N VAL A 49 0.27 -8.69 16.25
CA VAL A 49 0.64 -7.58 15.39
C VAL A 49 0.04 -7.80 14.01
N MET A 50 -0.80 -6.88 13.57
CA MET A 50 -1.36 -6.90 12.23
C MET A 50 -0.34 -6.30 11.26
N THR A 51 0.01 -7.05 10.21
CA THR A 51 0.97 -6.63 9.20
C THR A 51 0.28 -6.46 7.85
N PHE A 52 0.54 -5.33 7.19
CA PHE A 52 0.12 -5.06 5.82
C PHE A 52 1.35 -5.01 4.93
N VAL A 53 1.33 -5.75 3.82
CA VAL A 53 2.39 -5.71 2.81
C VAL A 53 1.81 -5.13 1.54
N LEU A 54 2.15 -3.87 1.25
CA LEU A 54 1.70 -3.18 0.05
C LEU A 54 2.67 -3.46 -1.09
N LYS A 55 2.15 -3.97 -2.20
CA LYS A 55 2.93 -4.33 -3.38
C LYS A 55 2.34 -3.70 -4.63
N ASP A 56 3.20 -3.43 -5.61
CA ASP A 56 2.83 -3.12 -6.98
C ASP A 56 2.75 -4.41 -7.78
N TYR A 57 1.55 -4.78 -8.23
CA TYR A 57 1.30 -5.95 -9.05
C TYR A 57 1.23 -5.54 -10.52
N TYR A 58 2.09 -6.15 -11.34
CA TYR A 58 2.17 -5.89 -12.76
C TYR A 58 2.48 -7.19 -13.52
N ASN A 59 2.05 -7.22 -14.79
CA ASN A 59 2.15 -8.42 -15.61
C ASN A 59 3.34 -8.31 -16.56
N GLU A 60 4.46 -8.92 -16.21
CA GLU A 60 5.61 -9.07 -17.11
C GLU A 60 5.42 -10.31 -17.97
N ASP A 61 4.85 -10.11 -19.17
CA ASP A 61 4.89 -10.99 -20.35
C ASP A 61 4.56 -12.50 -20.17
N LYS A 62 4.16 -12.97 -18.98
CA LYS A 62 3.60 -14.30 -18.59
C LYS A 62 3.68 -14.61 -17.08
N TRP A 63 4.35 -13.80 -16.25
CA TRP A 63 4.50 -14.06 -14.81
C TRP A 63 3.95 -12.87 -14.00
N ASP A 64 3.10 -13.16 -13.01
CA ASP A 64 2.63 -12.14 -12.08
C ASP A 64 3.82 -11.69 -11.21
N ALA A 65 4.33 -10.48 -11.47
CA ALA A 65 5.40 -9.87 -10.70
C ALA A 65 4.79 -8.92 -9.67
N ALA A 66 5.41 -8.89 -8.47
CA ALA A 66 4.95 -8.04 -7.38
C ALA A 66 6.13 -7.39 -6.66
N ASP A 67 6.27 -6.09 -6.81
CA ASP A 67 7.34 -5.31 -6.18
C ASP A 67 6.89 -4.74 -4.84
N LEU A 68 7.75 -4.86 -3.82
CA LEU A 68 7.45 -4.35 -2.49
C LEU A 68 7.48 -2.81 -2.48
N LEU A 69 6.36 -2.20 -2.13
CA LEU A 69 6.28 -0.75 -1.91
C LEU A 69 6.63 -0.41 -0.47
N CYS A 70 5.88 -0.97 0.48
CA CYS A 70 6.18 -0.86 1.91
C CYS A 70 5.44 -1.93 2.72
N LYS A 71 5.90 -2.16 3.94
CA LYS A 71 5.23 -2.98 4.95
C LYS A 71 4.87 -2.12 6.16
N LEU A 72 3.65 -2.25 6.64
CA LEU A 72 3.16 -1.58 7.84
C LEU A 72 2.94 -2.61 8.95
N LYS A 73 3.42 -2.31 10.16
CA LYS A 73 3.07 -3.07 11.38
C LYS A 73 2.14 -2.23 12.23
N ILE A 74 1.03 -2.82 12.62
CA ILE A 74 -0.09 -2.14 13.25
C ILE A 74 -0.42 -2.82 14.58
N ASN A 75 -0.61 -2.02 15.61
CA ASN A 75 -1.01 -2.52 16.92
C ASN A 75 -2.52 -2.84 16.98
N SER A 76 -2.96 -3.35 18.12
CA SER A 76 -4.36 -3.70 18.39
C SER A 76 -5.35 -2.51 18.29
N GLU A 77 -4.87 -1.28 18.41
CA GLU A 77 -5.68 -0.05 18.28
C GLU A 77 -5.82 0.42 16.82
N GLY A 78 -5.13 -0.24 15.89
CA GLY A 78 -5.09 0.12 14.48
C GLY A 78 -4.04 1.19 14.16
N ILE A 79 -3.10 1.48 15.06
CA ILE A 79 -2.06 2.49 14.89
C ILE A 79 -0.83 1.87 14.23
N ILE A 80 -0.34 2.52 13.17
CA ILE A 80 0.89 2.13 12.46
C ILE A 80 2.09 2.44 13.37
N GLN A 81 2.82 1.40 13.76
CA GLN A 81 4.01 1.50 14.62
C GLN A 81 5.31 1.48 13.81
N VAL A 82 5.34 0.72 12.71
CA VAL A 82 6.53 0.54 11.89
C VAL A 82 6.14 0.64 10.43
N VAL A 83 6.99 1.30 9.64
CA VAL A 83 6.93 1.35 8.18
C VAL A 83 8.29 0.86 7.67
N GLU A 84 8.31 -0.31 7.03
CA GLU A 84 9.48 -0.89 6.39
C GLU A 84 9.39 -0.65 4.88
N HIS A 85 10.50 -0.28 4.23
CA HIS A 85 10.55 -0.01 2.80
C HIS A 85 11.95 -0.34 2.25
N ASP A 86 12.04 -0.60 0.94
CA ASP A 86 13.32 -0.91 0.26
C ASP A 86 13.83 0.24 -0.63
N ILE A 87 13.49 1.48 -0.27
CA ILE A 87 13.95 2.66 -1.00
C ILE A 87 15.48 2.76 -0.93
N PRO A 88 16.18 2.88 -2.07
CA PRO A 88 17.63 3.04 -2.10
C PRO A 88 18.10 4.26 -1.29
N PRO A 89 19.28 4.19 -0.66
CA PRO A 89 19.82 5.28 0.18
C PRO A 89 20.18 6.56 -0.61
N TYR A 90 20.04 6.55 -1.94
CA TYR A 90 20.28 7.72 -2.78
C TYR A 90 19.06 8.64 -2.80
N PHE A 91 19.15 9.79 -2.14
CA PHE A 91 18.07 10.79 -2.06
C PHE A 91 18.03 11.72 -3.27
N ASN A 92 17.53 11.23 -4.40
CA ASN A 92 17.01 12.11 -5.45
C ASN A 92 15.68 12.75 -5.00
N ASP A 93 15.16 13.72 -5.76
CA ASP A 93 13.96 14.45 -5.34
C ASP A 93 12.69 13.58 -5.27
N ILE A 94 12.65 12.46 -5.99
CA ILE A 94 11.56 11.48 -5.91
C ILE A 94 11.66 10.70 -4.60
N ASN A 95 12.82 10.13 -4.30
CA ASN A 95 13.07 9.33 -3.09
C ASN A 95 12.89 10.14 -1.81
N LYS A 96 13.23 11.44 -1.81
CA LYS A 96 12.94 12.35 -0.67
C LYS A 96 11.45 12.45 -0.39
N LYS A 97 10.62 12.58 -1.42
CA LYS A 97 9.16 12.70 -1.26
C LYS A 97 8.55 11.40 -0.74
N ILE A 98 8.98 10.26 -1.27
CA ILE A 98 8.52 8.95 -0.82
C ILE A 98 8.93 8.73 0.64
N ALA A 99 10.18 9.00 1.00
CA ALA A 99 10.64 8.85 2.38
C ALA A 99 9.88 9.75 3.37
N LEU A 100 9.59 11.00 3.00
CA LEU A 100 8.79 11.92 3.83
C LEU A 100 7.35 11.43 4.01
N LEU A 101 6.73 10.91 2.95
CA LEU A 101 5.40 10.31 3.00
C LEU A 101 5.39 9.11 3.95
N LEU A 102 6.27 8.14 3.73
CA LEU A 102 6.33 6.90 4.52
C LEU A 102 6.63 7.17 6.00
N SER A 103 7.54 8.09 6.28
CA SER A 103 7.84 8.51 7.66
C SER A 103 6.63 9.13 8.35
N GLY A 104 5.77 9.82 7.60
CA GLY A 104 4.54 10.44 8.11
C GLY A 104 3.40 9.47 8.38
N LEU A 105 3.50 8.20 7.98
CA LEU A 105 2.49 7.18 8.27
C LEU A 105 2.59 6.65 9.71
N VAL A 106 3.79 6.68 10.31
CA VAL A 106 4.00 6.24 11.69
C VAL A 106 3.14 7.08 12.63
N GLY A 107 2.37 6.42 13.50
CA GLY A 107 1.44 7.06 14.43
C GLY A 107 0.05 7.35 13.86
N LYS A 108 -0.19 7.16 12.55
CA LYS A 108 -1.54 7.22 11.99
C LYS A 108 -2.29 5.93 12.25
N LYS A 109 -3.60 6.05 12.46
CA LYS A 109 -4.55 4.95 12.53
C LYS A 109 -4.92 4.52 11.11
N LEU A 110 -4.72 3.24 10.78
CA LEU A 110 -5.19 2.68 9.52
C LEU A 110 -6.62 2.16 9.68
N ASN A 111 -7.55 2.71 8.91
CA ASN A 111 -8.91 2.18 8.81
C ASN A 111 -8.99 1.20 7.63
N TYR A 112 -8.92 -0.10 7.95
CA TYR A 112 -8.93 -1.20 6.98
C TYR A 112 -10.14 -2.13 7.12
N LYS A 113 -10.97 -1.96 8.17
CA LYS A 113 -12.13 -2.85 8.46
C LYS A 113 -13.40 -2.48 7.68
N VAL A 114 -13.27 -1.70 6.61
CA VAL A 114 -14.42 -1.41 5.75
C VAL A 114 -14.65 -2.66 4.89
N LYS A 115 -15.65 -3.47 5.27
CA LYS A 115 -16.29 -4.36 4.31
C LYS A 115 -16.94 -3.45 3.27
N ASP A 116 -16.27 -3.26 2.14
CA ASP A 116 -16.98 -2.78 0.96
C ASP A 116 -17.87 -3.94 0.51
N ASP A 117 -19.14 -3.92 0.91
CA ASP A 117 -20.19 -4.88 0.49
C ASP A 117 -20.44 -4.85 -1.05
N HIS A 118 -19.59 -4.17 -1.82
CA HIS A 118 -19.71 -3.94 -3.27
C HIS A 118 -18.40 -4.17 -4.05
N ILE A 119 -17.31 -4.63 -3.43
CA ILE A 119 -16.13 -5.06 -4.20
C ILE A 119 -16.35 -6.52 -4.61
N ILE A 120 -16.64 -6.71 -5.89
CA ILE A 120 -16.40 -7.98 -6.57
C ILE A 120 -14.89 -8.19 -6.50
N ASP A 121 -14.48 -9.28 -5.85
CA ASP A 121 -13.10 -9.70 -5.74
C ASP A 121 -12.48 -9.77 -7.16
N PRO A 122 -11.46 -8.95 -7.50
CA PRO A 122 -10.80 -9.03 -8.80
C PRO A 122 -10.03 -10.36 -8.98
N LEU A 123 -9.94 -11.19 -7.93
CA LEU A 123 -9.38 -12.53 -7.94
C LEU A 123 -10.44 -13.63 -8.07
N GLU A 124 -11.68 -13.36 -8.49
CA GLU A 124 -12.50 -14.47 -9.04
C GLU A 124 -11.66 -15.15 -10.14
N PRO A 125 -11.24 -16.42 -9.95
CA PRO A 125 -10.29 -17.02 -10.86
C PRO A 125 -10.98 -17.21 -12.21
N VAL A 126 -10.56 -16.45 -13.22
CA VAL A 126 -10.94 -16.67 -14.62
C VAL A 126 -10.19 -17.90 -15.14
N VAL A 127 -10.39 -19.07 -14.52
CA VAL A 127 -9.80 -20.34 -14.99
C VAL A 127 -10.70 -21.53 -14.64
N ASP A 128 -11.96 -21.51 -15.08
CA ASP A 128 -12.82 -22.72 -15.08
C ASP A 128 -12.49 -23.69 -16.23
N TYR A 129 -11.57 -23.34 -17.14
CA TYR A 129 -11.25 -24.18 -18.32
C TYR A 129 -10.08 -25.15 -18.15
N LEU A 130 -9.31 -25.10 -17.04
CA LEU A 130 -8.18 -26.02 -16.81
C LEU A 130 -8.50 -27.23 -15.93
N TYR A 131 -9.68 -27.27 -15.29
CA TYR A 131 -10.17 -28.44 -14.55
C TYR A 131 -11.39 -29.09 -15.21
N ASN A 132 -11.42 -29.14 -16.55
CA ASN A 132 -12.09 -30.26 -17.24
C ASN A 132 -11.25 -31.53 -17.03
N GLU A 133 -11.18 -31.97 -15.77
CA GLU A 133 -10.87 -33.33 -15.45
C GLU A 133 -11.91 -34.19 -16.17
N THR A 134 -11.36 -35.06 -17.00
CA THR A 134 -12.03 -36.12 -17.72
C THR A 134 -12.86 -36.94 -16.73
N LYS A 135 -14.15 -36.61 -16.60
CA LYS A 135 -15.13 -37.50 -15.96
C LYS A 135 -15.95 -38.18 -17.06
N VAL A 136 -15.43 -39.36 -17.39
CA VAL A 136 -16.08 -40.61 -17.83
C VAL A 136 -17.39 -40.48 -18.62
#